data_AF-W9WLL4-F1
#
_entry.id   AF-W9WLL4-F1
#
_cell.length_a   1.000
_cell.length_b   1.000
_cell.length_c   1.000
_cell.angle_alpha   90.00
_cell.angle_beta   90.00
_cell.angle_gamma   90.00
#
_symmetry.space_group_name_H-M   'P 1'
#
loop_
_entity.id
_entity.type
_entity.pdbx_description
1 polymer ?
#
loop_
_entity_poly.entity_id
_entity_poly.type
_entity_poly.pdbx_seq_one_letter_code
_entity_poly.pdbx_strand_id
1 'polypeptide(L)'
;MYHKFENASKTQSLVVDVQLDPGDYEAEQRFFRNFFGYLDDCRKAKMEPSPFQLFVFLHAADTPVALPLPNEWLGVIVSWVFLTVMASVGRWVLGYQASYPEYYDERKTR
;
A
#
# COMPACT_ATOMS: atom_id res chain seq x y z
N MET A 1 2.84 -6.86 -7.46
CA MET A 1 3.63 -8.10 -7.61
C MET A 1 2.74 -9.26 -7.23
N TYR A 2 2.52 -10.24 -8.11
CA TYR A 2 1.72 -11.43 -7.79
C TYR A 2 2.67 -12.53 -7.34
N HIS A 3 2.47 -13.03 -6.12
CA HIS A 3 3.19 -14.18 -5.61
C HIS A 3 2.27 -15.39 -5.67
N LYS A 4 2.59 -16.33 -6.55
CA LYS A 4 1.88 -17.60 -6.68
C LYS A 4 2.83 -18.72 -6.26
N PHE A 5 2.47 -19.44 -5.21
CA PHE A 5 3.21 -20.62 -4.76
C PHE A 5 2.43 -21.86 -5.18
N GLU A 6 3.01 -22.69 -6.04
CA GLU A 6 2.41 -23.94 -6.55
C GLU A 6 3.36 -25.13 -6.34
N ASN A 7 2.83 -26.36 -6.42
CA ASN A 7 3.56 -27.61 -6.21
C ASN A 7 4.10 -27.86 -4.79
N ALA A 8 3.32 -27.57 -3.75
CA ALA A 8 3.65 -27.99 -2.39
C ALA A 8 3.72 -29.53 -2.27
N SER A 9 4.72 -30.04 -1.55
CA SER A 9 4.87 -31.49 -1.28
C SER A 9 3.73 -32.02 -0.40
N LYS A 10 3.35 -33.28 -0.60
CA LYS A 10 2.38 -33.99 0.28
C LYS A 10 3.00 -34.47 1.59
N THR A 11 4.33 -34.56 1.65
CA THR A 11 5.08 -35.15 2.79
C THR A 11 5.87 -34.12 3.58
N GLN A 12 6.02 -32.90 3.06
CA GLN A 12 6.80 -31.83 3.67
C GLN A 12 5.99 -30.53 3.68
N SER A 13 6.04 -29.81 4.78
CA SER A 13 5.39 -28.51 4.91
C SER A 13 6.11 -27.46 4.06
N LEU A 14 5.35 -26.71 3.27
CA LEU A 14 5.85 -25.49 2.63
C LEU A 14 6.02 -24.41 3.72
N VAL A 15 7.26 -23.96 3.92
CA VAL A 15 7.58 -22.83 4.80
C VAL A 15 7.98 -21.66 3.92
N VAL A 16 7.22 -20.57 3.99
CA VAL A 16 7.53 -19.31 3.30
C VAL A 16 8.02 -18.33 4.36
N ASP A 17 9.32 -18.02 4.34
CA ASP A 17 9.88 -16.95 5.15
C ASP A 17 9.83 -15.66 4.32
N VAL A 18 9.07 -14.67 4.82
CA VAL A 18 8.93 -13.36 4.17
C VAL A 18 9.75 -12.38 5.00
N GLN A 19 10.96 -12.12 4.52
CA GLN A 19 11.80 -11.06 5.08
C GLN A 19 11.58 -9.79 4.25
N LEU A 20 11.14 -8.73 4.91
CA LEU A 20 11.11 -7.40 4.33
C LEU A 20 12.56 -6.93 4.19
N ASP A 21 12.95 -6.51 2.98
CA ASP A 21 14.30 -6.02 2.73
C ASP A 21 14.52 -4.73 3.55
N PRO A 22 15.54 -4.65 4.42
CA PRO A 22 15.78 -3.46 5.26
C PRO A 22 16.13 -2.18 4.48
N GLY A 23 16.13 -2.23 3.15
CA GLY A 23 16.54 -1.14 2.25
C GLY A 23 15.83 0.20 2.46
N ASP A 24 14.60 0.24 3.00
CA ASP A 24 13.92 1.51 3.32
C ASP A 24 12.97 1.43 4.53
N TYR A 25 13.52 1.04 5.68
CA TYR A 25 12.80 0.96 6.95
C TYR A 25 12.02 2.25 7.32
N GLU A 26 12.56 3.42 6.98
CA GLU A 26 11.91 4.71 7.26
C GLU A 26 10.73 4.98 6.33
N ALA A 27 10.82 4.67 5.03
CA ALA A 27 9.67 4.79 4.14
C ALA A 27 8.56 3.80 4.50
N GLU A 28 8.90 2.57 4.88
CA GLU A 28 7.92 1.57 5.34
C GLU A 28 7.22 2.03 6.62
N GLN A 29 7.99 2.49 7.62
CA GLN A 29 7.40 3.05 8.85
C GLN A 29 6.49 4.23 8.55
N ARG A 30 6.93 5.16 7.71
CA ARG A 30 6.14 6.32 7.29
C ARG A 30 4.85 5.87 6.63
N PHE A 31 4.90 4.90 5.71
CA PHE A 31 3.72 4.32 5.08
C PHE A 31 2.76 3.71 6.12
N PHE A 32 3.22 2.78 6.94
CA PHE A 32 2.35 2.07 7.87
C PHE A 32 1.71 2.99 8.91
N ARG A 33 2.47 3.93 9.46
CA ARG A 33 1.95 4.90 10.42
C ARG A 33 0.87 5.77 9.81
N ASN A 34 1.10 6.29 8.60
CA ASN A 34 0.11 7.11 7.90
C ASN A 34 -1.14 6.30 7.51
N PHE A 35 -0.93 5.12 6.93
CA PHE A 35 -2.00 4.28 6.42
C PHE A 35 -2.92 3.80 7.54
N PHE A 36 -2.35 3.18 8.59
CA PHE A 36 -3.16 2.68 9.71
C PHE A 36 -3.63 3.79 10.64
N GLY A 37 -2.87 4.89 10.80
CA GLY A 37 -3.30 6.07 11.54
C GLY A 37 -4.57 6.67 10.93
N TYR A 38 -4.58 6.88 9.61
CA TYR A 38 -5.75 7.36 8.88
C TYR A 38 -6.96 6.41 9.00
N LEU A 39 -6.76 5.10 8.83
CA LEU A 39 -7.84 4.12 8.97
C LEU A 39 -8.44 4.11 10.38
N ASP A 40 -7.59 4.21 11.41
CA ASP A 40 -8.04 4.25 12.79
C ASP A 40 -8.80 5.54 13.12
N ASP A 41 -8.38 6.67 12.56
CA ASP A 41 -9.09 7.95 12.72
C ASP A 41 -10.45 7.94 12.00
N CYS A 42 -10.54 7.39 10.79
CA CYS A 42 -11.81 7.16 10.11
C CYS A 42 -12.73 6.27 10.95
N ARG A 43 -12.19 5.17 11.51
CA ARG A 43 -12.94 4.26 12.39
C ARG A 43 -13.45 4.96 13.65
N LYS A 44 -12.61 5.74 14.34
CA LYS A 44 -12.98 6.52 15.53
C LYS A 44 -14.04 7.58 15.20
N ALA A 45 -13.92 8.22 14.05
CA ALA A 45 -14.87 9.22 13.57
C ALA A 45 -16.14 8.60 12.94
N LYS A 46 -16.24 7.27 12.86
CA LYS A 46 -17.34 6.54 12.21
C LYS A 46 -17.57 6.95 10.75
N MET A 47 -16.48 7.24 10.05
CA MET A 47 -16.47 7.59 8.64
C MET A 47 -15.82 6.47 7.82
N GLU A 48 -16.27 6.32 6.59
CA GLU A 48 -15.61 5.43 5.65
C GLU A 48 -14.31 6.08 5.13
N PRO A 49 -13.21 5.33 5.04
CA PRO A 49 -11.96 5.85 4.51
C PRO A 49 -12.10 6.16 3.02
N SER A 50 -11.58 7.31 2.60
CA SER A 50 -11.59 7.73 1.20
C SER A 50 -10.69 6.81 0.36
N PRO A 51 -11.22 6.14 -0.68
CA PRO A 51 -10.40 5.29 -1.53
C PRO A 51 -9.22 6.04 -2.15
N PHE A 52 -9.40 7.31 -2.52
CA PHE A 52 -8.34 8.13 -3.10
C PHE A 52 -7.18 8.38 -2.12
N GLN A 53 -7.47 8.61 -0.84
CA GLN A 53 -6.42 8.74 0.18
C GLN A 53 -5.64 7.42 0.35
N LEU A 54 -6.34 6.28 0.33
CA LEU A 54 -5.70 4.97 0.38
C LEU A 54 -4.79 4.75 -0.83
N PHE A 55 -5.23 5.11 -2.04
CA PHE A 55 -4.41 5.02 -3.25
C PHE A 55 -3.21 5.98 -3.21
N VAL A 56 -3.32 7.16 -2.60
CA VAL A 56 -2.17 8.06 -2.39
C VAL A 56 -1.11 7.42 -1.50
N PHE A 57 -1.50 6.75 -0.42
CA PHE A 57 -0.55 6.02 0.43
C PHE A 57 0.08 4.83 -0.30
N LEU A 58 -0.73 4.02 -0.99
CA LEU A 58 -0.25 2.87 -1.75
C LEU A 58 0.71 3.26 -2.87
N HIS A 59 0.44 4.39 -3.55
CA HIS A 59 1.34 4.93 -4.56
C HIS A 59 2.65 5.45 -3.96
N ALA A 60 2.63 5.99 -2.74
CA ALA A 60 3.84 6.47 -2.08
C ALA A 60 4.78 5.34 -1.62
N ALA A 61 4.23 4.14 -1.44
CA ALA A 61 4.96 2.93 -1.07
C ALA A 61 5.15 1.95 -2.25
N ASP A 62 4.97 2.41 -3.49
CA ASP A 62 5.09 1.60 -4.71
C ASP A 62 4.35 0.24 -4.65
N THR A 63 3.18 0.24 -3.99
CA THR A 63 2.39 -0.95 -3.69
C THR A 63 1.10 -0.99 -4.54
N PRO A 64 1.14 -1.50 -5.79
CA PRO A 64 -0.05 -1.58 -6.63
C PRO A 64 -1.04 -2.63 -6.15
N VAL A 65 -2.33 -2.28 -6.23
CA VAL A 65 -3.43 -3.20 -5.98
C VAL A 65 -3.57 -4.17 -7.14
N ALA A 66 -3.54 -5.46 -6.84
CA ALA A 66 -3.74 -6.53 -7.80
C ALA A 66 -5.18 -6.59 -8.31
N LEU A 67 -5.45 -6.07 -9.50
CA LEU A 67 -6.77 -6.20 -10.14
C LEU A 67 -6.94 -7.61 -10.72
N PRO A 68 -8.04 -8.32 -10.44
CA PRO A 68 -8.27 -9.67 -10.95
C PRO A 68 -8.66 -9.61 -12.43
N LEU A 69 -7.65 -9.64 -13.32
CA LEU A 69 -7.83 -9.59 -14.77
C LEU A 69 -7.45 -10.93 -15.42
N PRO A 70 -8.12 -11.35 -16.52
CA PRO A 70 -7.89 -12.66 -17.13
C PRO A 70 -6.49 -12.86 -17.73
N ASN A 71 -5.83 -11.76 -18.10
CA ASN A 71 -4.49 -11.75 -18.67
C ASN A 71 -3.55 -11.09 -17.67
N GLU A 72 -2.54 -11.83 -17.19
CA GLU A 72 -1.60 -11.39 -16.16
C GLU A 72 -0.81 -10.14 -16.58
N TRP A 73 -0.33 -10.09 -17.81
CA TRP A 73 0.46 -8.95 -18.30
C TRP A 73 -0.39 -7.68 -18.40
N LEU A 74 -1.60 -7.82 -18.91
CA LEU A 74 -2.59 -6.73 -18.93
C LEU A 74 -2.96 -6.31 -17.49
N GLY A 75 -3.06 -7.29 -16.59
CA GLY A 75 -3.32 -7.09 -15.17
C GLY A 75 -2.30 -6.18 -14.50
N VAL A 76 -1.01 -6.40 -14.77
CA VAL A 76 0.08 -5.57 -14.23
C VAL A 76 -0.03 -4.13 -14.74
N ILE A 77 -0.19 -3.94 -16.05
CA ILE A 77 -0.26 -2.60 -16.66
C ILE A 77 -1.48 -1.84 -16.14
N VAL A 78 -2.65 -2.47 -16.16
CA VAL A 78 -3.90 -1.84 -15.73
C VAL A 78 -3.84 -1.50 -14.24
N SER A 79 -3.30 -2.38 -13.40
CA SER A 79 -3.15 -2.13 -11.96
C SER A 79 -2.24 -0.93 -11.69
N TRP A 80 -1.13 -0.81 -12.42
CA TRP A 80 -0.19 0.31 -12.29
C TRP A 80 -0.79 1.65 -12.75
N VAL A 81 -1.44 1.65 -13.92
CA VAL A 81 -2.14 2.83 -14.44
C VAL A 81 -3.26 3.24 -13.48
N PHE A 82 -4.05 2.28 -13.00
CA PHE A 82 -5.15 2.54 -12.08
C PHE A 82 -4.67 3.15 -10.76
N LEU A 83 -3.62 2.58 -10.15
CA LEU A 83 -2.97 3.14 -8.96
C LEU A 83 -2.55 4.60 -9.20
N THR A 84 -1.85 4.84 -10.32
CA THR A 84 -1.33 6.17 -10.68
C THR A 84 -2.43 7.19 -10.87
N VAL A 85 -3.51 6.84 -11.55
CA VAL A 85 -4.67 7.72 -11.79
C VAL A 85 -5.38 8.04 -10.47
N MET A 86 -5.70 7.03 -9.68
CA MET A 86 -6.41 7.23 -8.41
C MET A 86 -5.60 8.06 -7.42
N ALA A 87 -4.29 7.79 -7.30
CA ALA A 87 -3.40 8.58 -6.47
C ALA A 87 -3.25 10.01 -6.97
N SER A 88 -3.16 10.20 -8.30
CA SER A 88 -3.07 11.55 -8.90
C SER A 88 -4.32 12.37 -8.63
N VAL A 89 -5.51 11.78 -8.77
CA VAL A 89 -6.77 12.46 -8.42
C VAL A 89 -6.80 12.81 -6.94
N GLY A 90 -6.42 11.86 -6.07
CA GLY A 90 -6.35 12.11 -4.62
C GLY A 90 -5.43 13.29 -4.27
N ARG A 91 -4.23 13.32 -4.85
CA ARG A 91 -3.22 14.32 -4.53
C ARG A 91 -3.50 15.69 -5.13
N TRP A 92 -3.86 15.75 -6.41
CA TRP A 92 -3.97 17.01 -7.15
C TRP A 92 -5.36 17.61 -7.15
N VAL A 93 -6.42 16.79 -7.09
CA VAL A 93 -7.81 17.27 -7.11
C VAL A 93 -8.36 17.39 -5.69
N LEU A 94 -8.12 16.38 -4.85
CA LEU A 94 -8.66 16.34 -3.48
C LEU A 94 -7.70 16.87 -2.42
N GLY A 95 -6.42 17.10 -2.78
CA GLY A 95 -5.42 17.68 -1.89
C GLY A 95 -4.88 16.71 -0.83
N TYR A 96 -5.08 15.40 -1.01
CA TYR A 96 -4.58 14.37 -0.10
C TYR A 96 -3.06 14.27 -0.10
N GLN A 97 -2.48 13.92 1.06
CA GLN A 97 -1.04 13.85 1.26
C GLN A 97 -0.58 12.41 1.47
N ALA A 98 0.66 12.12 1.04
CA ALA A 98 1.30 10.82 1.23
C ALA A 98 1.83 10.62 2.66
N SER A 99 2.09 11.70 3.38
CA SER A 99 2.50 11.67 4.78
C SER A 99 1.96 12.89 5.50
N TYR A 100 1.49 12.66 6.71
CA TYR A 100 0.95 13.65 7.62
C TYR A 100 1.79 13.69 8.90
N PRO A 101 2.14 14.89 9.40
CA PRO A 101 3.00 15.04 10.58
C PRO A 101 2.41 14.46 11.87
N GLU A 102 1.08 14.36 11.96
CA GLU A 102 0.38 13.72 13.07
C GLU A 102 0.67 12.21 13.18
N TYR A 103 0.97 11.55 12.06
CA TYR A 103 1.25 10.10 12.03
C TYR A 103 2.75 9.80 11.98
N TYR A 104 3.53 10.65 11.31
CA TYR A 104 4.97 10.47 11.18
C TYR A 104 5.68 11.83 11.15
N ASP A 105 6.51 12.07 12.16
CA ASP A 105 7.36 13.25 12.29
C ASP A 105 8.83 12.82 12.24
N GLU A 106 9.50 13.12 11.13
CA GLU A 106 10.92 12.81 10.89
C GLU A 106 11.84 13.35 12.01
N ARG A 107 11.43 14.39 12.72
CA ARG A 107 12.24 15.00 13.80
C ARG A 107 12.16 14.25 15.12
N LYS A 108 11.13 13.42 15.33
CA LYS A 108 10.94 12.65 16.57
C LYS A 108 11.53 11.24 16.52
N THR A 109 11.91 10.77 15.33
CA THR A 109 12.41 9.41 15.10
C THR A 109 13.95 9.32 15.22
N ARG A 110 14.65 10.45 15.40
CA ARG A 110 16.12 10.52 15.54
C ARG A 110 16.58 10.73 16.98
#